data_AF-A0A955XK33-F1
#
_entry.id   AF-A0A955XK33-F1
#
_cell.length_a   1.000
_cell.length_b   1.000
_cell.length_c   1.000
_cell.angle_alpha   90.00
_cell.angle_beta   90.00
_cell.angle_gamma   90.00
#
_symmetry.space_group_name_H-M   'P 1'
#
loop_
_entity.id
_entity.type
_entity.pdbx_description
1 polymer ?
#
loop_
_entity_poly.entity_id
_entity_poly.type
_entity_poly.pdbx_seq_one_letter_code
_entity_poly.pdbx_strand_id
1 'polypeptide(L)' 'MVIICLCEGVTDRDVRDAAKRGAASLDDLVQTCRAGGDCGQCRADLRRLLREQTARPRKEER' A
#
# COMPACT_ATOMS: atom_id res chain seq x y z
N MET A 1 -4.47 -5.81 -12.44
CA MET A 1 -3.34 -6.30 -11.64
C MET A 1 -2.08 -5.73 -12.27
N VAL A 2 -1.43 -4.79 -11.58
CA VAL A 2 -0.26 -4.03 -12.04
C VAL A 2 0.79 -4.10 -10.94
N ILE A 3 2.06 -4.29 -11.32
CA ILE A 3 3.18 -4.25 -10.37
C ILE A 3 3.44 -2.80 -9.98
N ILE A 4 3.40 -2.52 -8.68
CA ILE A 4 3.65 -1.19 -8.12
C ILE A 4 5.10 -1.07 -7.65
N CYS A 5 5.65 -2.10 -7.01
CA CYS A 5 7.05 -2.14 -6.61
C CYS A 5 7.80 -3.23 -7.38
N LEU A 6 8.78 -2.82 -8.20
CA LEU A 6 9.61 -3.76 -8.95
C LEU A 6 10.69 -4.44 -8.09
N CYS A 7 11.15 -3.80 -7.01
CA CYS A 7 12.16 -4.36 -6.11
C CYS A 7 11.64 -5.62 -5.40
N GLU A 8 10.47 -5.51 -4.79
CA GLU A 8 9.86 -6.57 -3.98
C GLU A 8 8.76 -7.35 -4.72
N GLY A 9 8.47 -7.00 -5.99
CA GLY A 9 7.43 -7.64 -6.79
C GLY A 9 5.99 -7.38 -6.31
N VAL A 10 5.75 -6.27 -5.60
CA VAL A 10 4.46 -5.96 -4.97
C VAL A 10 3.48 -5.37 -5.97
N THR A 11 2.26 -5.89 -6.01
CA THR A 11 1.19 -5.47 -6.93
C THR A 11 0.18 -4.51 -6.30
N ASP A 12 -0.66 -3.87 -7.13
CA ASP A 12 -1.77 -3.04 -6.67
C ASP A 12 -2.74 -3.81 -5.77
N ARG A 13 -2.89 -5.11 -6.02
CA ARG A 13 -3.73 -6.00 -5.19
C ARG A 13 -3.12 -6.19 -3.80
N ASP A 14 -1.82 -6.42 -3.72
CA ASP A 14 -1.11 -6.61 -2.44
C ASP A 14 -1.21 -5.36 -1.58
N VAL A 15 -1.03 -4.18 -2.19
CA VAL A 15 -1.18 -2.88 -1.49
C VAL A 15 -2.61 -2.70 -0.97
N ARG A 16 -3.62 -3.06 -1.77
CA ARG A 16 -5.03 -2.98 -1.34
C ARG A 16 -5.35 -3.98 -0.23
N ASP A 17 -4.78 -5.18 -0.28
CA ASP A 17 -4.98 -6.18 0.76
C ASP A 17 -4.24 -5.81 2.06
N ALA A 18 -3.05 -5.21 1.97
CA ALA A 18 -2.38 -4.60 3.12
C ALA A 18 -3.22 -3.47 3.73
N ALA A 19 -3.81 -2.60 2.90
CA ALA A 19 -4.71 -1.54 3.36
C ALA A 19 -5.96 -2.09 4.07
N LYS A 20 -6.54 -3.21 3.59
CA LYS A 20 -7.66 -3.90 4.27
C LYS A 20 -7.25 -4.50 5.62
N ARG A 21 -5.99 -4.92 5.76
CA ARG A 21 -5.42 -5.45 7.01
C ARG A 21 -5.04 -4.34 8.01
N GLY A 22 -5.20 -3.06 7.64
CA GLY A 22 -4.96 -1.93 8.52
C GLY A 22 -3.82 -1.01 8.08
N ALA A 23 -3.09 -1.31 7.01
CA ALA A 23 -2.05 -0.40 6.52
C ALA A 23 -2.65 0.95 6.11
N ALA A 24 -2.20 2.03 6.74
CA ALA A 24 -2.68 3.39 6.49
C ALA A 24 -1.56 4.34 6.05
N SER A 25 -0.32 3.88 6.09
CA SER A 25 0.87 4.68 5.80
C SER A 25 1.87 3.93 4.92
N LEU A 26 2.84 4.66 4.36
CA LEU A 26 3.97 4.02 3.65
C LEU A 26 4.80 3.15 4.59
N ASP A 27 4.94 3.56 5.85
CA ASP A 27 5.70 2.80 6.84
C ASP A 27 5.05 1.43 7.08
N ASP A 28 3.72 1.39 7.23
CA ASP A 28 2.97 0.14 7.31
C ASP A 28 3.20 -0.76 6.08
N LEU A 29 3.23 -0.17 4.87
CA LEU A 29 3.49 -0.92 3.64
C LEU A 29 4.93 -1.44 3.57
N VAL A 30 5.91 -0.70 4.11
CA VAL A 30 7.30 -1.17 4.24
C VAL A 30 7.38 -2.31 5.25
N GLN A 31 6.70 -2.21 6.40
CA GLN A 31 6.70 -3.27 7.40
C GLN A 31 5.96 -4.54 6.93
N THR A 32 4.85 -4.39 6.21
CA THR A 32 3.98 -5.52 5.79
C THR A 32 4.39 -6.15 4.47
N CYS A 33 4.79 -5.35 3.49
CA CYS A 33 5.07 -5.79 2.12
C CYS A 33 6.45 -5.36 1.62
N ARG A 34 7.26 -4.67 2.43
CA ARG A 34 8.58 -4.09 2.07
C ARG A 34 8.55 -3.05 0.94
N ALA A 35 7.38 -2.79 0.36
CA ALA A 35 7.20 -1.85 -0.73
C ALA A 35 7.56 -0.42 -0.29
N GLY A 36 8.51 0.19 -0.99
CA GLY A 36 8.95 1.55 -0.72
C GLY A 36 10.12 1.66 0.28
N GLY A 37 10.69 0.54 0.72
CA GLY A 37 11.88 0.48 1.56
C GLY A 37 13.19 0.75 0.82
N ASP A 38 13.31 0.27 -0.43
CA ASP A 38 14.57 0.28 -1.19
C ASP A 38 14.74 1.52 -2.09
N CYS A 39 14.46 1.39 -3.40
CA CYS A 39 14.70 2.47 -4.37
C CYS A 39 13.70 3.64 -4.26
N GLY A 40 12.57 3.43 -3.59
CA GLY A 40 11.55 4.44 -3.33
C GLY A 40 10.72 4.89 -4.54
N GLN A 41 10.94 4.38 -5.76
CA GLN A 41 10.23 4.81 -6.97
C GLN A 41 8.71 4.60 -6.88
N CYS A 42 8.29 3.51 -6.21
CA CYS A 42 6.88 3.19 -6.03
C CYS A 42 6.16 4.04 -4.97
N ARG A 43 6.87 4.86 -4.17
CA ARG A 43 6.29 5.61 -3.03
C ARG A 43 5.17 6.58 -3.43
N ALA A 44 5.20 7.11 -4.66
CA ALA A 44 4.14 7.99 -5.16
C ALA A 44 2.85 7.19 -5.42
N ASP A 45 2.96 6.06 -6.12
CA ASP A 45 1.86 5.15 -6.43
C ASP A 45 1.27 4.50 -5.17
N LEU A 46 2.11 4.05 -4.24
CA LEU A 46 1.68 3.51 -2.95
C LEU A 46 0.84 4.54 -2.17
N ARG A 47 1.29 5.80 -2.09
CA ARG A 47 0.52 6.88 -1.43
C ARG A 47 -0.81 7.15 -2.12
N ARG A 48 -0.85 7.10 -3.46
CA ARG A 48 -2.08 7.27 -4.21
C ARG A 48 -3.06 6.15 -3.92
N LEU A 49 -2.62 4.89 -4.00
CA LEU A 49 -3.44 3.72 -3.69
C LEU A 49 -3.95 3.74 -2.25
N LEU A 50 -3.09 4.09 -1.27
CA LEU A 50 -3.53 4.25 0.13
C LEU A 50 -4.63 5.30 0.25
N ARG A 51 -4.45 6.49 -0.36
CA ARG A 51 -5.48 7.54 -0.33
C ARG A 51 -6.79 7.09 -0.96
N GLU A 52 -6.74 6.39 -2.09
CA GLU A 52 -7.92 5.82 -2.75
C GLU A 52 -8.67 4.84 -1.81
N GLN A 53 -7.93 4.07 -1.01
CA GLN A 53 -8.49 3.10 -0.07
C GLN A 53 -9.00 3.74 1.23
N THR A 54 -8.35 4.80 1.73
CA THR A 54 -8.77 5.50 2.95
C THR A 54 -9.89 6.51 2.72
N ALA A 55 -10.00 7.06 1.50
CA ALA A 55 -11.09 7.97 1.12
C ALA A 55 -12.43 7.24 0.96
N ARG A 56 -12.39 5.92 0.75
CA ARG A 56 -13.59 5.08 0.88
C ARG A 56 -13.89 4.97 2.38
N PRO A 57 -15.07 5.39 2.85
CA PRO A 57 -15.35 5.42 4.29
C PRO A 57 -15.14 4.01 4.85
N ARG A 58 -14.14 3.87 5.72
CA ARG A 58 -13.99 2.70 6.58
C ARG A 58 -15.25 2.66 7.44
N LYS A 59 -16.13 1.69 7.20
CA LYS A 59 -17.03 1.25 8.26
C LYS A 59 -16.14 0.74 9.39
N GLU A 60 -16.00 1.60 10.40
CA GLU A 60 -15.95 1.30 11.82
C GLU A 60 -15.92 -0.19 12.19
N GLU A 61 -14.77 -0.63 12.67
CA GLU A 61 -14.62 -1.71 13.65
C GLU A 61 -13.74 -1.05 14.74
N ARG A 62 -14.31 -0.32 15.69
CA ARG A 62 -15.06 -0.80 16.86
C ARG A 62 -15.76 0.35 17.60
#